data_AF-A0A7J3D5L0-F1
#
_entry.id   AF-A0A7J3D5L0-F1
#
_cell.length_a   1.000
_cell.length_b   1.000
_cell.length_c   1.000
_cell.angle_alpha   90.00
_cell.angle_beta   90.00
_cell.angle_gamma   90.00
#
_symmetry.space_group_name_H-M   'P 1'
#
loop_
_entity.id
_entity.type
_entity.pdbx_description
1 polymer ?
#
loop_
_entity_poly.entity_id
_entity_poly.type
_entity_poly.pdbx_seq_one_letter_code
_entity_poly.pdbx_strand_id
1 'polypeptide(L)'
;MIELNIIKDLIEERLVKGDLRWLANFNEVRKDHTINGTTFPIYASGGLQERGFLLSRIFSGLVTPKYKVHFFFYGCSDLEPKFLKKMLLTFKKEFGTDDWIFLNLVQKQPFQKDLKQTITEFADRSIGIAAYSLDTGEALSSDNTLGRSLLKNLRLTEIKFEAFDLPDYFKSFTIAFCLTMVALIAIAFMGVQQALSNPFLTILFIIAISVLLGHRIYKSEYHVTLTIDTAGFRLARGRRITEDKWSNYKDMSIYIASTRETFLRLYSEKGTTDLPLSRAGMSRKELYNLVRQLISK
;
A
#
# COMPACT_ATOMS: atom_id res chain seq x y z
N MET A 1 -15.49 14.59 -10.13
CA MET A 1 -16.15 13.32 -9.76
C MET A 1 -15.28 12.12 -10.11
N ILE A 2 -14.80 11.96 -11.35
CA ILE A 2 -13.94 10.82 -11.74
C ILE A 2 -12.70 10.69 -10.85
N GLU A 3 -11.96 11.78 -10.60
CA GLU A 3 -10.76 11.74 -9.73
C GLU A 3 -11.05 11.32 -8.28
N LEU A 4 -12.19 11.76 -7.72
CA LEU A 4 -12.59 11.36 -6.36
C LEU A 4 -12.97 9.88 -6.30
N ASN A 5 -13.59 9.35 -7.36
CA ASN A 5 -13.90 7.93 -7.47
C ASN A 5 -12.63 7.09 -7.59
N ILE A 6 -11.64 7.55 -8.37
CA ILE A 6 -10.32 6.90 -8.45
C ILE A 6 -9.70 6.85 -7.06
N ILE A 7 -9.69 7.97 -6.32
CA ILE A 7 -9.10 8.01 -4.98
C ILE A 7 -9.87 7.14 -3.99
N LYS A 8 -11.20 7.08 -4.10
CA LYS A 8 -12.01 6.13 -3.33
C LYS A 8 -11.53 4.70 -3.59
N ASP A 9 -11.49 4.27 -4.85
CA ASP A 9 -11.10 2.91 -5.22
C ASP A 9 -9.66 2.60 -4.77
N LEU A 10 -8.76 3.58 -4.88
CA LEU A 10 -7.38 3.51 -4.41
C LEU A 10 -7.29 3.28 -2.88
N ILE A 11 -8.04 4.05 -2.08
CA ILE A 11 -8.04 3.90 -0.62
C ILE A 11 -8.68 2.58 -0.19
N GLU A 12 -9.78 2.19 -0.84
CA GLU A 12 -10.45 0.93 -0.57
C GLU A 12 -9.50 -0.25 -0.76
N GLU A 13 -8.77 -0.28 -1.88
CA GLU A 13 -7.79 -1.32 -2.17
C GLU A 13 -6.68 -1.40 -1.12
N ARG A 14 -6.17 -0.25 -0.64
CA ARG A 14 -5.15 -0.19 0.42
C ARG A 14 -5.66 -0.72 1.75
N LEU A 15 -6.93 -0.47 2.09
CA LEU A 15 -7.57 -1.02 3.28
C LEU A 15 -7.68 -2.54 3.19
N VAL A 16 -8.18 -3.06 2.07
CA VAL A 16 -8.38 -4.49 1.85
C VAL A 16 -7.06 -5.27 1.87
N LYS A 17 -6.00 -4.71 1.28
CA LYS A 17 -4.66 -5.32 1.29
C LYS A 17 -3.95 -5.22 2.64
N GLY A 18 -4.40 -4.34 3.52
CA GLY A 18 -3.77 -4.11 4.81
C GLY A 18 -2.53 -3.22 4.74
N ASP A 19 -2.38 -2.39 3.71
CA ASP A 19 -1.29 -1.40 3.62
C ASP A 19 -1.40 -0.35 4.74
N LEU A 20 -2.59 -0.23 5.33
CA LEU A 20 -2.89 0.66 6.46
C LEU A 20 -2.83 -0.06 7.81
N ARG A 21 -2.24 -1.26 7.89
CA ARG A 21 -2.03 -1.99 9.16
C ARG A 21 -1.25 -1.20 10.22
N TRP A 22 -0.37 -0.30 9.77
CA TRP A 22 0.36 0.62 10.65
C TRP A 22 -0.55 1.63 11.37
N LEU A 23 -1.77 1.87 10.87
CA LEU A 23 -2.78 2.68 11.54
C LEU A 23 -3.63 1.80 12.48
N ALA A 24 -4.17 0.71 11.95
CA ALA A 24 -4.91 -0.28 12.71
C ALA A 24 -5.09 -1.57 11.89
N ASN A 25 -5.42 -2.65 12.60
CA ASN A 25 -5.84 -3.89 11.98
C ASN A 25 -7.35 -3.82 11.65
N PHE A 26 -7.66 -3.33 10.46
CA PHE A 26 -9.03 -3.26 9.93
C PHE A 26 -9.52 -4.66 9.56
N ASN A 27 -10.69 -5.04 10.08
CA ASN A 27 -11.29 -6.35 9.86
C ASN A 27 -12.63 -6.28 9.12
N GLU A 28 -13.21 -5.08 8.99
CA GLU A 28 -14.44 -4.85 8.28
C GLU A 28 -14.34 -3.57 7.46
N VAL A 29 -14.69 -3.63 6.18
CA VAL A 29 -14.79 -2.47 5.29
C VAL A 29 -16.21 -2.45 4.73
N ARG A 30 -16.91 -1.33 4.89
CA ARG A 30 -18.26 -1.08 4.38
C ARG A 30 -18.23 0.09 3.41
N LYS A 31 -18.99 -0.03 2.32
CA LYS A 31 -19.22 1.06 1.38
C LYS A 31 -20.45 1.85 1.78
N ASP A 32 -20.43 3.13 1.46
CA ASP A 32 -21.59 4.04 1.56
C ASP A 32 -22.29 3.98 2.93
N HIS A 33 -21.49 4.05 3.99
CA HIS A 33 -21.96 3.98 5.37
C HIS A 33 -22.53 5.32 5.83
N THR A 34 -23.77 5.32 6.32
CA THR A 34 -24.47 6.55 6.70
C THR A 34 -24.42 6.77 8.20
N ILE A 35 -23.97 7.95 8.63
CA ILE A 35 -24.04 8.42 10.02
C ILE A 35 -24.79 9.75 10.03
N ASN A 36 -25.91 9.79 10.76
CA ASN A 36 -26.72 10.99 10.96
C ASN A 36 -27.01 11.78 9.66
N GLY A 37 -27.37 11.06 8.59
CA GLY A 37 -27.68 11.63 7.28
C GLY A 37 -26.47 11.96 6.39
N THR A 38 -25.24 11.81 6.88
CA THR A 38 -24.03 11.94 6.06
C THR A 38 -23.58 10.57 5.59
N THR A 39 -23.43 10.38 4.28
CA THR A 39 -22.97 9.12 3.69
C THR A 39 -21.47 9.18 3.45
N PHE A 40 -20.73 8.23 4.03
CA PHE A 40 -19.30 8.07 3.86
C PHE A 40 -19.03 6.99 2.81
N PRO A 41 -18.39 7.30 1.68
CA PRO A 41 -18.15 6.32 0.63
C PRO A 41 -17.35 5.09 1.09
N ILE A 42 -16.47 5.26 2.09
CA ILE A 42 -15.75 4.15 2.73
C ILE A 42 -15.80 4.34 4.25
N TYR A 43 -16.16 3.28 4.94
CA TYR A 43 -16.02 3.11 6.36
C TYR A 43 -15.25 1.81 6.63
N ALA A 44 -14.24 1.85 7.48
CA ALA A 44 -13.58 0.64 7.97
C ALA A 44 -13.56 0.63 9.50
N SER A 45 -13.74 -0.56 10.07
CA SER A 45 -13.65 -0.79 11.52
C SER A 45 -12.57 -1.83 11.81
N GLY A 46 -11.98 -1.73 13.00
CA GLY A 46 -10.87 -2.58 13.40
C GLY A 46 -10.43 -2.32 14.83
N GLY A 47 -9.21 -2.74 15.13
CA GLY A 47 -8.58 -2.49 16.41
C GLY A 47 -7.06 -2.51 16.32
N LEU A 48 -6.41 -2.23 17.45
CA LEU A 48 -4.94 -2.23 17.54
C LEU A 48 -4.36 -3.62 17.78
N GLN A 49 -5.21 -4.62 18.04
CA GLN A 49 -4.74 -5.97 18.36
C GLN A 49 -4.24 -6.70 17.13
N GLU A 50 -3.01 -7.20 17.22
CA GLU A 50 -2.40 -8.04 16.21
C GLU A 50 -3.03 -9.44 16.22
N ARG A 51 -3.38 -9.92 15.02
CA ARG A 51 -3.94 -11.27 14.81
C ARG A 51 -2.98 -12.21 14.08
N GLY A 52 -1.68 -11.89 14.10
CA GLY A 52 -0.63 -12.66 13.44
C GLY A 52 -0.34 -14.02 14.09
N PHE A 53 0.90 -14.51 13.95
CA PHE A 53 1.37 -15.78 14.53
C PHE A 53 1.01 -15.92 16.03
N LEU A 54 0.83 -17.16 16.48
CA LEU A 54 0.30 -17.50 17.82
C LEU A 54 0.92 -16.68 18.97
N LEU A 55 2.26 -16.52 18.97
CA LEU A 55 3.00 -15.75 19.98
C LEU A 55 2.71 -14.25 19.92
N SER A 56 2.61 -13.68 18.71
CA SER A 56 2.26 -12.27 18.51
C SER A 56 0.84 -11.96 18.98
N ARG A 57 -0.08 -12.92 18.82
CA ARG A 57 -1.47 -12.80 19.27
C ARG A 57 -1.58 -12.85 20.80
N ILE A 58 -0.83 -13.72 21.45
CA ILE A 58 -0.80 -13.81 22.93
C ILE A 58 -0.22 -12.51 23.51
N PHE A 59 0.90 -12.03 22.95
CA PHE A 59 1.52 -10.78 23.41
C PHE A 59 0.59 -9.58 23.21
N SER A 60 -0.05 -9.47 22.04
CA SER A 60 -0.99 -8.38 21.77
C SER A 60 -2.24 -8.43 22.64
N GLY A 61 -2.77 -9.63 22.94
CA GLY A 61 -3.91 -9.79 23.84
C GLY A 61 -3.66 -9.36 25.29
N LEU A 62 -2.40 -9.39 25.73
CA LEU A 62 -1.99 -9.03 27.09
C LEU A 62 -1.54 -7.58 27.22
N VAL A 63 -0.85 -7.04 26.21
CA VAL A 63 -0.16 -5.74 26.28
C VAL A 63 -0.92 -4.64 25.54
N THR A 64 -1.69 -4.97 24.51
CA THR A 64 -2.33 -3.96 23.66
C THR A 64 -3.73 -3.60 24.20
N PRO A 65 -4.01 -2.30 24.44
CA PRO A 65 -5.34 -1.85 24.85
C PRO A 65 -6.40 -2.24 23.81
N LYS A 66 -7.62 -2.54 24.27
CA LYS A 66 -8.76 -2.91 23.41
C LYS A 66 -9.42 -1.70 22.75
N TYR A 67 -8.64 -0.79 22.18
CA TYR A 67 -9.18 0.35 21.45
C TYR A 67 -9.80 -0.12 20.14
N LYS A 68 -11.04 0.33 19.89
CA LYS A 68 -11.67 0.20 18.57
C LYS A 68 -11.20 1.35 17.70
N VAL A 69 -10.95 1.04 16.44
CA VAL A 69 -10.52 2.01 15.46
C VAL A 69 -11.55 2.09 14.35
N HIS A 70 -11.92 3.31 14.00
CA HIS A 70 -12.83 3.64 12.93
C HIS A 70 -12.11 4.50 11.90
N PHE A 71 -12.24 4.15 10.62
CA PHE A 71 -11.69 4.92 9.52
C PHE A 71 -12.85 5.36 8.62
N PHE A 72 -12.84 6.65 8.27
CA PHE A 72 -13.82 7.28 7.40
C PHE A 72 -13.12 7.97 6.25
N PHE A 73 -13.61 7.73 5.05
CA PHE A 73 -13.25 8.50 3.86
C PHE A 73 -14.41 9.41 3.47
N TYR A 74 -14.13 10.68 3.17
CA TYR A 74 -15.11 11.61 2.64
C TYR A 74 -14.50 12.43 1.50
N GLY A 75 -15.01 12.20 0.29
CA GLY A 75 -14.65 12.93 -0.92
C GLY A 75 -15.71 13.99 -1.25
N CYS A 76 -15.30 15.24 -1.48
CA CYS A 76 -16.22 16.34 -1.81
C CYS A 76 -15.59 17.34 -2.81
N SER A 77 -16.40 18.23 -3.38
CA SER A 77 -15.88 19.27 -4.29
C SER A 77 -15.35 20.48 -3.51
N ASP A 78 -16.13 20.96 -2.55
CA ASP A 78 -15.82 22.01 -1.60
C ASP A 78 -16.35 21.61 -0.22
N LEU A 79 -15.60 21.90 0.84
CA LEU A 79 -15.91 21.48 2.21
C LEU A 79 -16.11 22.72 3.09
N GLU A 80 -17.31 22.90 3.62
CA GLU A 80 -17.56 24.00 4.55
C GLU A 80 -17.03 23.68 5.97
N PRO A 81 -16.35 24.65 6.64
CA PRO A 81 -15.87 24.46 8.02
C PRO A 81 -16.99 24.13 9.02
N LYS A 82 -18.18 24.70 8.82
CA LYS A 82 -19.37 24.43 9.66
C LYS A 82 -19.82 22.97 9.55
N PHE A 83 -19.79 22.42 8.34
CA PHE A 83 -20.13 21.03 8.08
C PHE A 83 -19.11 20.09 8.73
N LEU A 84 -17.82 20.37 8.60
CA LEU A 84 -16.76 19.60 9.28
C LEU A 84 -16.95 19.58 10.80
N LYS A 85 -17.21 20.74 11.42
CA LYS A 85 -17.48 20.81 12.87
C LYS A 85 -18.71 19.97 13.27
N LYS A 86 -19.79 20.03 12.50
CA LYS A 86 -20.99 19.21 12.72
C LYS A 86 -20.69 17.71 12.60
N MET A 87 -19.88 17.31 11.63
CA MET A 87 -19.43 15.93 11.44
C MET A 87 -18.61 15.44 12.64
N LEU A 88 -17.63 16.21 13.08
CA LEU A 88 -16.79 15.87 14.24
C LEU A 88 -17.60 15.74 15.53
N LEU A 89 -18.58 16.64 15.73
CA LEU A 89 -19.52 16.53 16.87
C LEU A 89 -20.40 15.27 16.78
N THR A 90 -20.76 14.85 15.57
CA THR A 90 -21.53 13.62 15.37
C THR A 90 -20.70 12.40 15.74
N PHE A 91 -19.44 12.35 15.31
CA PHE A 91 -18.52 11.27 15.68
C PHE A 91 -18.33 11.16 17.19
N LYS A 92 -18.19 12.28 17.91
CA LYS A 92 -18.11 12.27 19.38
C LYS A 92 -19.36 11.75 20.09
N LYS A 93 -20.52 11.84 19.45
CA LYS A 93 -21.79 11.36 20.02
C LYS A 93 -22.02 9.88 19.71
N GLU A 94 -21.60 9.45 18.52
CA GLU A 94 -21.81 8.09 18.03
C GLU A 94 -20.81 7.09 18.62
N PHE A 95 -19.55 7.53 18.82
CA PHE A 95 -18.45 6.68 19.24
C PHE A 95 -18.01 6.97 20.67
N GLY A 96 -17.44 5.96 21.34
CA GLY A 96 -16.99 6.07 22.73
C GLY A 96 -15.75 6.95 22.88
N THR A 97 -15.47 7.41 24.10
CA THR A 97 -14.28 8.23 24.40
C THR A 97 -12.96 7.49 24.18
N ASP A 98 -13.01 6.15 24.21
CA ASP A 98 -11.86 5.27 23.99
C ASP A 98 -11.71 4.85 22.52
N ASP A 99 -12.65 5.21 21.65
CA ASP A 99 -12.60 4.85 20.23
C ASP A 99 -11.69 5.84 19.48
N TRP A 100 -10.85 5.33 18.59
CA TRP A 100 -10.01 6.16 17.74
C TRP A 100 -10.63 6.30 16.36
N ILE A 101 -10.70 7.53 15.86
CA ILE A 101 -11.37 7.85 14.61
C ILE A 101 -10.36 8.50 13.68
N PHE A 102 -10.16 7.91 12.52
CA PHE A 102 -9.39 8.47 11.42
C PHE A 102 -10.35 9.01 10.37
N LEU A 103 -10.36 10.31 10.17
CA LEU A 103 -11.13 10.98 9.12
C LEU A 103 -10.20 11.44 8.00
N ASN A 104 -10.31 10.79 6.85
CA ASN A 104 -9.66 11.24 5.63
C ASN A 104 -10.62 12.06 4.77
N LEU A 105 -10.21 13.29 4.49
CA LEU A 105 -10.96 14.25 3.68
C LEU A 105 -10.21 14.45 2.35
N VAL A 106 -10.94 14.38 1.25
CA VAL A 106 -10.39 14.71 -0.07
C VAL A 106 -11.31 15.70 -0.73
N GLN A 107 -10.76 16.86 -1.07
CA GLN A 107 -11.50 17.89 -1.78
C GLN A 107 -10.86 18.22 -3.12
N LYS A 108 -11.69 18.58 -4.10
CA LYS A 108 -11.19 18.97 -5.41
C LYS A 108 -10.49 20.33 -5.35
N GLN A 109 -11.11 21.31 -4.72
CA GLN A 109 -10.64 22.71 -4.69
C GLN A 109 -9.51 22.94 -3.67
N PRO A 110 -8.79 24.07 -3.75
CA PRO A 110 -7.85 24.50 -2.70
C PRO A 110 -8.53 24.72 -1.35
N PHE A 111 -7.83 24.44 -0.26
CA PHE A 111 -8.36 24.67 1.09
C PHE A 111 -8.48 26.17 1.40
N GLN A 112 -9.67 26.60 1.80
CA GLN A 112 -9.89 27.95 2.33
C GLN A 112 -9.19 28.12 3.69
N LYS A 113 -8.76 29.34 4.02
CA LYS A 113 -8.00 29.64 5.27
C LYS A 113 -8.73 29.13 6.52
N ASP A 114 -10.03 29.38 6.62
CA ASP A 114 -10.85 28.98 7.78
C ASP A 114 -10.91 27.46 7.96
N LEU A 115 -10.92 26.72 6.85
CA LEU A 115 -10.91 25.26 6.87
C LEU A 115 -9.54 24.73 7.29
N LYS A 116 -8.45 25.31 6.76
CA LYS A 116 -7.07 24.96 7.18
C LYS A 116 -6.88 25.16 8.68
N GLN A 117 -7.36 26.30 9.19
CA GLN A 117 -7.29 26.60 10.61
C GLN A 117 -8.11 25.61 11.43
N THR A 118 -9.35 25.33 11.02
CA THR A 118 -10.24 24.37 11.70
C THR A 118 -9.64 22.96 11.78
N ILE A 119 -8.95 22.50 10.73
CA ILE A 119 -8.30 21.19 10.71
C ILE A 119 -7.06 21.20 11.59
N THR A 120 -6.15 22.16 11.40
CA THR A 120 -4.84 22.19 12.08
C THR A 120 -5.00 22.39 13.59
N GLU A 121 -5.88 23.29 14.03
CA GLU A 121 -6.12 23.59 15.45
C GLU A 121 -6.99 22.54 16.16
N PHE A 122 -7.46 21.52 15.44
CA PHE A 122 -8.28 20.46 16.03
C PHE A 122 -7.44 19.59 16.98
N ALA A 123 -7.63 19.82 18.29
CA ALA A 123 -6.78 19.24 19.34
C ALA A 123 -7.34 17.96 20.00
N ASP A 124 -8.46 17.42 19.51
CA ASP A 124 -9.02 16.20 20.11
C ASP A 124 -8.07 15.01 19.94
N ARG A 125 -7.87 14.21 20.99
CA ARG A 125 -6.96 13.06 20.95
C ARG A 125 -7.59 11.80 20.36
N SER A 126 -8.92 11.71 20.32
CA SER A 126 -9.63 10.54 19.79
C SER A 126 -9.91 10.61 18.28
N ILE A 127 -9.82 11.80 17.67
CA ILE A 127 -10.12 11.99 16.24
C ILE A 127 -8.91 12.57 15.50
N GLY A 128 -8.32 11.81 14.59
CA GLY A 128 -7.29 12.27 13.67
C GLY A 128 -7.88 12.67 12.31
N ILE A 129 -7.57 13.86 11.83
CA ILE A 129 -8.03 14.36 10.54
C ILE A 129 -6.82 14.47 9.61
N ALA A 130 -6.96 13.96 8.38
CA ALA A 130 -6.02 14.23 7.28
C ALA A 130 -6.81 14.67 6.06
N ALA A 131 -6.46 15.82 5.49
CA ALA A 131 -7.17 16.43 4.38
C ALA A 131 -6.23 16.64 3.19
N TYR A 132 -6.70 16.33 1.99
CA TYR A 132 -5.95 16.50 0.74
C TYR A 132 -6.74 17.30 -0.29
N SER A 133 -6.07 18.26 -0.92
CA SER A 133 -6.58 19.07 -2.03
C SER A 133 -6.02 18.50 -3.34
N LEU A 134 -6.91 18.16 -4.27
CA LEU A 134 -6.50 17.60 -5.57
C LEU A 134 -5.93 18.65 -6.52
N ASP A 135 -6.44 19.88 -6.46
CA ASP A 135 -6.01 20.97 -7.33
C ASP A 135 -4.60 21.46 -6.98
N THR A 136 -4.32 21.64 -5.69
CA THR A 136 -3.02 22.15 -5.22
C THR A 136 -2.02 21.06 -4.83
N GLY A 137 -2.47 19.80 -4.66
CA GLY A 137 -1.66 18.75 -4.05
C GLY A 137 -1.34 18.98 -2.57
N GLU A 138 -1.94 19.99 -1.95
CA GLU A 138 -1.70 20.33 -0.55
C GLU A 138 -2.31 19.27 0.36
N ALA A 139 -1.55 18.84 1.36
CA ALA A 139 -1.99 17.91 2.38
C ALA A 139 -1.84 18.53 3.78
N LEU A 140 -2.89 18.41 4.59
CA LEU A 140 -3.00 18.99 5.93
C LEU A 140 -3.43 17.90 6.91
N SER A 141 -3.07 18.04 8.18
CA SER A 141 -3.53 17.16 9.24
C SER A 141 -3.85 17.92 10.50
N SER A 142 -4.72 17.36 11.34
CA SER A 142 -4.90 17.85 12.69
C SER A 142 -3.63 17.72 13.52
N ASP A 143 -3.41 18.66 14.45
CA ASP A 143 -2.20 18.70 15.27
C ASP A 143 -2.24 17.71 16.45
N ASN A 144 -2.58 16.46 16.14
CA ASN A 144 -2.62 15.35 17.07
C ASN A 144 -1.91 14.12 16.48
N THR A 145 -1.63 13.13 17.32
CA THR A 145 -0.89 11.93 16.93
C THR A 145 -1.61 11.13 15.84
N LEU A 146 -2.94 11.05 15.92
CA LEU A 146 -3.77 10.32 14.96
C LEU A 146 -3.73 10.98 13.58
N GLY A 147 -3.92 12.29 13.48
CA GLY A 147 -3.88 13.05 12.23
C GLY A 147 -2.52 13.00 11.56
N ARG A 148 -1.45 13.22 12.32
CA ARG A 148 -0.07 13.11 11.80
C ARG A 148 0.26 11.69 11.31
N SER A 149 -0.19 10.66 12.04
CA SER A 149 -0.01 9.25 11.64
C SER A 149 -0.80 8.93 10.36
N LEU A 150 -2.05 9.41 10.29
CA LEU A 150 -2.91 9.23 9.12
C LEU A 150 -2.28 9.86 7.87
N LEU A 151 -1.83 11.12 7.95
CA LEU A 151 -1.18 11.81 6.84
C LEU A 151 0.10 11.10 6.37
N LYS A 152 0.90 10.60 7.32
CA LYS A 152 2.15 9.88 7.03
C LYS A 152 1.91 8.57 6.27
N ASN A 153 0.91 7.80 6.68
CA ASN A 153 0.66 6.44 6.16
C ASN A 153 -0.25 6.47 4.92
N LEU A 154 -1.21 7.39 4.88
CA LEU A 154 -2.22 7.51 3.83
C LEU A 154 -1.81 8.51 2.74
N ARG A 155 -0.53 8.52 2.33
CA ARG A 155 -0.08 9.32 1.18
C ARG A 155 -0.96 8.99 -0.03
N LEU A 156 -1.95 9.85 -0.31
CA LEU A 156 -2.98 9.62 -1.33
C LEU A 156 -2.47 9.80 -2.75
N THR A 157 -1.25 10.28 -2.89
CA THR A 157 -0.63 10.56 -4.19
C THR A 157 -0.07 9.31 -4.83
N GLU A 158 0.21 8.24 -4.09
CA GLU A 158 0.88 7.06 -4.64
C GLU A 158 0.37 5.77 -4.00
N ILE A 159 0.01 4.79 -4.82
CA ILE A 159 -0.08 3.40 -4.36
C ILE A 159 1.09 2.62 -4.87
N LYS A 160 1.82 2.02 -3.93
CA LYS A 160 2.88 1.07 -4.20
C LYS A 160 2.31 -0.35 -4.16
N PHE A 161 2.35 -1.02 -5.30
CA PHE A 161 1.97 -2.42 -5.45
C PHE A 161 3.23 -3.28 -5.50
N GLU A 162 3.37 -4.19 -4.54
CA GLU A 162 4.45 -5.18 -4.50
C GLU A 162 3.88 -6.53 -4.08
N ALA A 163 4.28 -7.59 -4.80
CA ALA A 163 4.01 -8.96 -4.38
C ALA A 163 5.33 -9.73 -4.29
N PHE A 164 5.39 -10.68 -3.36
CA PHE A 164 6.51 -11.60 -3.29
C PHE A 164 6.38 -12.65 -4.40
N ASP A 165 7.26 -12.58 -5.39
CA ASP A 165 7.29 -13.51 -6.52
C ASP A 165 8.14 -14.74 -6.12
N LEU A 166 7.44 -15.78 -5.65
CA LEU A 166 8.07 -17.01 -5.18
C LEU A 166 8.90 -17.71 -6.29
N PRO A 167 8.44 -17.84 -7.54
CA PRO A 167 9.26 -18.34 -8.65
C PRO A 167 10.59 -17.59 -8.84
N ASP A 168 10.55 -16.26 -8.91
CA ASP A 168 11.77 -15.46 -9.14
C ASP A 168 12.70 -15.46 -7.91
N TYR A 169 12.11 -15.51 -6.71
CA TYR A 169 12.89 -15.73 -5.49
C TYR A 169 13.57 -17.11 -5.49
N PHE A 170 12.85 -18.17 -5.87
CA PHE A 170 13.40 -19.51 -5.95
C PHE A 170 14.55 -19.57 -6.96
N LYS A 171 14.40 -18.94 -8.13
CA LYS A 171 15.49 -18.79 -9.10
C LYS A 171 16.72 -18.10 -8.48
N SER A 172 16.51 -17.04 -7.73
CA SER A 172 17.58 -16.30 -7.04
C SER A 172 18.26 -17.14 -5.96
N PHE A 173 17.48 -17.89 -5.19
CA PHE A 173 17.96 -18.88 -4.21
C PHE A 173 18.79 -19.98 -4.87
N THR A 174 18.32 -20.58 -5.97
CA THR A 174 19.04 -21.63 -6.70
C THR A 174 20.38 -21.12 -7.23
N ILE A 175 20.43 -19.90 -7.77
CA ILE A 175 21.70 -19.29 -8.21
C ILE A 175 22.67 -19.16 -7.04
N ALA A 176 22.23 -18.60 -5.90
CA ALA A 176 23.06 -18.45 -4.72
C ALA A 176 23.54 -19.80 -4.16
N PHE A 177 22.64 -20.80 -4.14
CA PHE A 177 22.94 -22.16 -3.70
C PHE A 177 23.97 -22.84 -4.59
N CYS A 178 23.79 -22.79 -5.92
CA CYS A 178 24.76 -23.38 -6.84
C CYS A 178 26.13 -22.71 -6.74
N LEU A 179 26.18 -21.37 -6.63
CA LEU A 179 27.45 -20.65 -6.50
C LEU A 179 28.19 -20.98 -5.20
N THR A 180 27.46 -21.04 -4.08
CA THR A 180 28.04 -21.39 -2.77
C THR A 180 28.48 -22.86 -2.73
N MET A 181 27.76 -23.77 -3.38
CA MET A 181 28.17 -25.17 -3.55
C MET A 181 29.44 -25.30 -4.39
N VAL A 182 29.53 -24.60 -5.52
CA VAL A 182 30.74 -24.59 -6.35
C VAL A 182 31.93 -24.02 -5.59
N ALA A 183 31.73 -22.94 -4.83
CA ALA A 183 32.78 -22.37 -3.98
C ALA A 183 33.24 -23.36 -2.90
N LEU A 184 32.32 -24.08 -2.25
CA LEU A 184 32.67 -25.12 -1.28
C LEU A 184 33.51 -26.23 -1.91
N ILE A 185 33.11 -26.72 -3.09
CA ILE A 185 33.84 -27.76 -3.83
C ILE A 185 35.25 -27.26 -4.16
N ALA A 186 35.39 -26.01 -4.61
CA ALA A 186 36.70 -25.41 -4.88
C ALA A 186 37.58 -25.34 -3.62
N ILE A 187 37.02 -24.92 -2.48
CA ILE A 187 37.74 -24.87 -1.19
C ILE A 187 38.20 -26.28 -0.77
N ALA A 188 37.37 -27.29 -0.98
CA ALA A 188 37.73 -28.68 -0.70
C ALA A 188 38.92 -29.15 -1.57
N PHE A 189 38.93 -28.81 -2.86
CA PHE A 189 40.06 -29.09 -3.75
C PHE A 189 41.35 -28.35 -3.36
N MET A 190 41.25 -27.20 -2.68
CA MET A 190 42.40 -26.45 -2.14
C MET A 190 42.98 -27.06 -0.85
N GLY A 191 42.49 -28.23 -0.42
CA GLY A 191 43.04 -28.98 0.72
C GLY A 191 42.44 -28.62 2.09
N VAL A 192 41.44 -27.74 2.15
CA VAL A 192 40.75 -27.37 3.40
C VAL A 192 39.61 -28.36 3.67
N GLN A 193 39.96 -29.61 4.00
CA GLN A 193 38.99 -30.68 4.22
C GLN A 193 38.15 -30.52 5.51
N GLN A 194 38.56 -29.63 6.42
CA GLN A 194 37.82 -29.33 7.66
C GLN A 194 36.39 -28.82 7.38
N ALA A 195 36.17 -28.15 6.25
CA ALA A 195 34.84 -27.66 5.84
C ALA A 195 33.86 -28.80 5.45
N LEU A 196 34.36 -30.02 5.19
CA LEU A 196 33.57 -31.20 4.86
C LEU A 196 33.45 -32.19 6.03
N SER A 197 34.07 -31.90 7.18
CA SER A 197 34.09 -32.79 8.36
C SER A 197 32.69 -33.11 8.89
N ASN A 198 31.75 -32.17 8.77
CA ASN A 198 30.35 -32.32 9.15
C ASN A 198 29.43 -31.95 7.98
N PRO A 199 29.19 -32.85 7.00
CA PRO A 199 28.49 -32.52 5.77
C PRO A 199 27.08 -32.00 5.99
N PHE A 200 26.39 -32.49 7.03
CA PHE A 200 25.04 -32.05 7.37
C PHE A 200 25.01 -30.57 7.83
N LEU A 201 25.92 -30.17 8.73
CA LEU A 201 26.03 -28.79 9.20
C LEU A 201 26.46 -27.85 8.07
N THR A 202 27.40 -28.29 7.22
CA THR A 202 27.86 -27.52 6.06
C THR A 202 26.72 -27.25 5.08
N ILE A 203 25.89 -28.25 4.76
CA ILE A 203 24.73 -28.08 3.88
C ILE A 203 23.70 -27.13 4.49
N LEU A 204 23.38 -27.27 5.78
CA LEU A 204 22.46 -26.35 6.47
C LEU A 204 22.96 -24.90 6.44
N PHE A 205 24.27 -24.71 6.64
CA PHE A 205 24.89 -23.39 6.56
C PHE A 205 24.81 -22.80 5.15
N ILE A 206 25.05 -23.62 4.12
CA ILE A 206 24.90 -23.22 2.72
C ILE A 206 23.45 -22.83 2.41
N ILE A 207 22.47 -23.61 2.86
CA ILE A 207 21.06 -23.28 2.68
C ILE A 207 20.75 -21.93 3.34
N ALA A 208 21.20 -21.71 4.58
CA ALA A 208 20.98 -20.46 5.29
C ALA A 208 21.61 -19.25 4.57
N ILE A 209 22.86 -19.37 4.10
CA ILE A 209 23.51 -18.33 3.29
C ILE A 209 22.75 -18.10 1.98
N SER A 210 22.30 -19.17 1.32
CA SER A 210 21.59 -19.08 0.05
C SER A 210 20.23 -18.43 0.17
N VAL A 211 19.54 -18.60 1.30
CA VAL A 211 18.32 -17.84 1.63
C VAL A 211 18.62 -16.35 1.71
N LEU A 212 19.67 -15.96 2.44
CA LEU A 212 20.04 -14.54 2.62
C LEU A 212 20.52 -13.91 1.30
N LEU A 213 21.44 -14.56 0.59
CA LEU A 213 21.97 -14.09 -0.69
C LEU A 213 20.89 -14.10 -1.78
N GLY A 214 20.07 -15.16 -1.83
CA GLY A 214 18.95 -15.28 -2.74
C GLY A 214 17.95 -14.16 -2.56
N HIS A 215 17.62 -13.79 -1.32
CA HIS A 215 16.76 -12.63 -1.04
C HIS A 215 17.36 -11.32 -1.55
N ARG A 216 18.68 -11.12 -1.36
CA ARG A 216 19.38 -9.92 -1.83
C ARG A 216 19.39 -9.83 -3.37
N ILE A 217 19.69 -10.93 -4.05
CA ILE A 217 19.68 -11.01 -5.53
C ILE A 217 18.26 -10.78 -6.06
N TYR A 218 17.26 -11.42 -5.44
CA TYR A 218 15.86 -11.23 -5.77
C TYR A 218 15.48 -9.75 -5.72
N LYS A 219 15.79 -9.08 -4.60
CA LYS A 219 15.46 -7.67 -4.41
C LYS A 219 16.16 -6.75 -5.40
N SER A 220 17.39 -7.08 -5.82
CA SER A 220 18.15 -6.22 -6.72
C SER A 220 17.82 -6.42 -8.20
N GLU A 221 17.45 -7.63 -8.63
CA GLU A 221 17.31 -7.93 -10.07
C GLU A 221 15.87 -8.24 -10.50
N TYR A 222 15.08 -8.87 -9.64
CA TYR A 222 13.82 -9.49 -10.04
C TYR A 222 12.59 -8.85 -9.39
N HIS A 223 12.74 -8.27 -8.20
CA HIS A 223 11.61 -7.75 -7.45
C HIS A 223 10.88 -6.65 -8.24
N VAL A 224 9.59 -6.87 -8.48
CA VAL A 224 8.73 -5.95 -9.20
C VAL A 224 7.96 -5.09 -8.20
N THR A 225 8.00 -3.79 -8.43
CA THR A 225 7.19 -2.81 -7.74
C THR A 225 6.51 -1.93 -8.77
N LEU A 226 5.19 -1.76 -8.66
CA LEU A 226 4.41 -0.85 -9.49
C LEU A 226 3.86 0.25 -8.59
N THR A 227 4.34 1.47 -8.75
CA THR A 227 3.75 2.64 -8.12
C THR A 227 2.81 3.32 -9.12
N ILE A 228 1.56 3.58 -8.71
CA ILE A 228 0.56 4.29 -9.53
C ILE A 228 0.16 5.56 -8.81
N ASP A 229 0.12 6.66 -9.55
CA ASP A 229 -0.43 7.93 -9.12
C ASP A 229 -1.47 8.44 -10.14
N THR A 230 -2.03 9.63 -9.90
CA THR A 230 -3.04 10.23 -10.78
C THR A 230 -2.48 10.84 -12.07
N ALA A 231 -1.16 11.04 -12.16
CA ALA A 231 -0.45 11.65 -13.30
C ALA A 231 0.26 10.60 -14.19
N GLY A 232 0.64 9.46 -13.63
CA GLY A 232 1.45 8.43 -14.26
C GLY A 232 1.69 7.20 -13.38
N PHE A 233 2.72 6.45 -13.75
CA PHE A 233 3.16 5.27 -13.02
C PHE A 233 4.68 5.16 -13.02
N ARG A 234 5.18 4.41 -12.05
CA ARG A 234 6.57 4.01 -11.94
C ARG A 234 6.65 2.49 -11.73
N LEU A 235 7.16 1.79 -12.74
CA LEU A 235 7.44 0.36 -12.70
C LEU A 235 8.92 0.15 -12.41
N ALA A 236 9.23 -0.38 -11.23
CA ALA A 236 10.57 -0.86 -10.89
C ALA A 236 10.63 -2.38 -11.04
N ARG A 237 11.66 -2.88 -11.74
CA ARG A 237 12.02 -4.29 -11.79
C ARG A 237 13.49 -4.39 -11.37
N GLY A 238 13.72 -4.74 -10.11
CA GLY A 238 15.04 -4.65 -9.49
C GLY A 238 15.59 -3.22 -9.58
N ARG A 239 16.74 -3.04 -10.22
CA ARG A 239 17.37 -1.73 -10.46
C ARG A 239 16.80 -0.96 -11.64
N ARG A 240 16.04 -1.60 -12.53
CA ARG A 240 15.49 -0.94 -13.72
C ARG A 240 14.20 -0.22 -13.35
N ILE A 241 14.15 1.07 -13.60
CA ILE A 241 12.99 1.90 -13.33
C ILE A 241 12.47 2.43 -14.67
N THR A 242 11.17 2.28 -14.88
CA THR A 242 10.44 2.85 -16.00
C THR A 242 9.35 3.73 -15.43
N GLU A 243 9.34 5.00 -15.79
CA GLU A 243 8.38 5.99 -15.31
C GLU A 243 7.76 6.68 -16.52
N ASP A 244 6.44 6.82 -16.51
CA ASP A 244 5.72 7.46 -17.60
C ASP A 244 4.37 8.04 -17.15
N LYS A 245 3.81 8.93 -17.95
CA LYS A 245 2.54 9.63 -17.68
C LYS A 245 1.37 8.94 -18.36
N TRP A 246 0.20 8.94 -17.71
CA TRP A 246 -1.02 8.36 -18.29
C TRP A 246 -1.44 9.05 -19.60
N SER A 247 -1.20 10.36 -19.70
CA SER A 247 -1.50 11.18 -20.89
C SER A 247 -0.78 10.73 -22.17
N ASN A 248 0.27 9.91 -22.05
CA ASN A 248 1.04 9.45 -23.21
C ASN A 248 0.41 8.22 -23.88
N TYR A 249 -0.60 7.61 -23.26
CA TYR A 249 -1.23 6.38 -23.72
C TYR A 249 -2.64 6.67 -24.22
N LYS A 250 -3.05 6.03 -25.31
CA LYS A 250 -4.37 6.21 -25.93
C LYS A 250 -5.31 5.04 -25.70
N ASP A 251 -4.74 3.84 -25.53
CA ASP A 251 -5.50 2.61 -25.37
C ASP A 251 -4.72 1.60 -24.54
N MET A 252 -5.39 0.53 -24.12
CA MET A 252 -4.79 -0.57 -23.38
C MET A 252 -5.50 -1.90 -23.61
N SER A 253 -4.76 -3.00 -23.47
CA SER A 253 -5.30 -4.36 -23.61
C SER A 253 -4.67 -5.31 -22.60
N ILE A 254 -5.35 -6.42 -22.33
CA ILE A 254 -4.75 -7.51 -21.55
C ILE A 254 -3.93 -8.36 -22.52
N TYR A 255 -2.62 -8.39 -22.33
CA TYR A 255 -1.68 -9.21 -23.08
C TYR A 255 -1.28 -10.43 -22.26
N ILE A 256 -1.34 -11.62 -22.88
CA ILE A 256 -0.89 -12.87 -22.28
C ILE A 256 0.39 -13.26 -22.98
N ALA A 257 1.51 -13.25 -22.26
CA ALA A 257 2.79 -13.67 -22.80
C ALA A 257 2.82 -15.19 -23.02
N SER A 258 3.77 -15.65 -23.83
CA SER A 258 4.03 -17.10 -24.04
C SER A 258 4.34 -17.84 -22.74
N THR A 259 4.88 -17.13 -21.74
CA THR A 259 5.11 -17.61 -20.38
C THR A 259 3.82 -17.77 -19.55
N ARG A 260 2.65 -17.51 -20.13
CA ARG A 260 1.31 -17.42 -19.49
C ARG A 260 1.17 -16.31 -18.46
N GLU A 261 2.12 -15.37 -18.44
CA GLU A 261 2.03 -14.19 -17.62
C GLU A 261 1.10 -13.16 -18.23
N THR A 262 0.27 -12.54 -17.40
CA THR A 262 -0.70 -11.53 -17.83
C THR A 262 -0.14 -10.14 -17.57
N PHE A 263 -0.13 -9.32 -18.60
CA PHE A 263 0.28 -7.92 -18.59
C PHE A 263 -0.88 -7.03 -19.03
N LEU A 264 -0.90 -5.81 -18.52
CA LEU A 264 -1.68 -4.73 -19.09
C LEU A 264 -0.78 -3.99 -20.06
N ARG A 265 -1.01 -4.18 -21.35
CA ARG A 265 -0.27 -3.52 -22.41
C ARG A 265 -0.89 -2.17 -22.69
N LEU A 266 -0.13 -1.11 -22.48
CA LEU A 266 -0.50 0.27 -22.77
C LEU A 266 0.04 0.65 -24.15
N TYR A 267 -0.79 1.29 -24.98
CA TYR A 267 -0.43 1.73 -26.33
C TYR A 267 -0.20 3.25 -26.34
N SER A 268 1.02 3.64 -26.71
CA SER A 268 1.43 5.02 -26.95
C SER A 268 1.84 5.20 -28.40
N GLU A 269 2.01 6.45 -28.85
CA GLU A 269 2.56 6.73 -30.18
C GLU A 269 4.03 6.27 -30.33
N LYS A 270 4.76 6.15 -29.21
CA LYS A 270 6.18 5.76 -29.18
C LYS A 270 6.38 4.25 -29.06
N GLY A 271 5.32 3.47 -28.90
CA GLY A 271 5.36 2.03 -28.71
C GLY A 271 4.47 1.53 -27.59
N THR A 272 4.76 0.32 -27.11
CA THR A 272 3.94 -0.37 -26.10
C THR A 272 4.69 -0.54 -24.79
N THR A 273 3.99 -0.33 -23.67
CA THR A 273 4.52 -0.56 -22.31
C THR A 273 3.69 -1.62 -21.60
N ASP A 274 4.34 -2.64 -21.05
CA ASP A 274 3.66 -3.77 -20.40
C ASP A 274 3.74 -3.66 -18.87
N LEU A 275 2.60 -3.46 -18.21
CA LEU A 275 2.48 -3.48 -16.76
C LEU A 275 2.15 -4.89 -16.26
N PRO A 276 2.95 -5.50 -15.38
CA PRO A 276 2.70 -6.87 -14.92
C PRO A 276 1.50 -6.94 -13.97
N LEU A 277 0.42 -7.62 -14.38
CA LEU A 277 -0.81 -7.73 -13.59
C LEU A 277 -0.66 -8.72 -12.43
N SER A 278 -0.09 -9.90 -12.69
CA SER A 278 0.02 -10.99 -11.69
C SER A 278 1.07 -10.71 -10.63
N ARG A 279 2.14 -10.00 -10.98
CA ARG A 279 3.30 -9.75 -10.12
C ARG A 279 3.19 -8.45 -9.30
N ALA A 280 2.25 -7.57 -9.65
CA ALA A 280 1.92 -6.40 -8.85
C ALA A 280 0.95 -6.71 -7.69
N GLY A 281 0.36 -7.91 -7.64
CA GLY A 281 -0.51 -8.32 -6.54
C GLY A 281 -1.89 -7.63 -6.51
N MET A 282 -2.35 -7.03 -7.62
CA MET A 282 -3.74 -6.54 -7.77
C MET A 282 -4.57 -7.53 -8.59
N SER A 283 -5.89 -7.57 -8.40
CA SER A 283 -6.74 -8.31 -9.34
C SER A 283 -6.66 -7.67 -10.73
N ARG A 284 -6.72 -8.53 -11.76
CA ARG A 284 -6.66 -8.11 -13.17
C ARG A 284 -7.78 -7.12 -13.51
N LYS A 285 -8.96 -7.30 -12.92
CA LYS A 285 -10.16 -6.51 -13.20
C LYS A 285 -10.04 -5.11 -12.58
N GLU A 286 -9.60 -5.02 -11.33
CA GLU A 286 -9.41 -3.74 -10.65
C GLU A 286 -8.33 -2.91 -11.35
N LEU A 287 -7.19 -3.51 -11.67
CA LEU A 287 -6.09 -2.79 -12.31
C LEU A 287 -6.48 -2.29 -13.69
N TYR A 288 -7.19 -3.12 -14.47
CA TYR A 288 -7.72 -2.71 -15.77
C TYR A 288 -8.68 -1.53 -15.62
N ASN A 289 -9.67 -1.62 -14.74
CA ASN A 289 -10.65 -0.55 -14.56
C ASN A 289 -10.01 0.76 -14.08
N LEU A 290 -9.07 0.66 -13.13
CA LEU A 290 -8.32 1.80 -12.59
C LEU A 290 -7.52 2.50 -13.70
N VAL A 291 -6.70 1.75 -14.44
CA VAL A 291 -5.87 2.32 -15.51
C VAL A 291 -6.73 2.84 -16.65
N ARG A 292 -7.87 2.21 -16.96
CA ARG A 292 -8.84 2.73 -17.95
C ARG A 292 -9.29 4.14 -17.59
N GLN A 293 -9.67 4.33 -16.33
CA GLN A 293 -10.13 5.62 -15.84
C GLN A 293 -9.01 6.67 -15.89
N LEU A 294 -7.78 6.28 -15.57
CA LEU A 294 -6.59 7.15 -15.60
C LEU A 294 -6.18 7.56 -17.01
N ILE A 295 -6.30 6.68 -18.02
CA ILE A 295 -6.02 7.00 -19.43
C ILE A 295 -7.14 7.84 -20.05
N SER A 296 -8.39 7.63 -19.65
CA SER A 296 -9.54 8.38 -20.18
C SER A 296 -9.66 9.83 -19.69
N LYS A 297 -8.71 10.28 -18.88
CA LYS A 297 -8.66 11.62 -18.27
C LYS A 297 -7.91 12.59 -19.17
#